data_AF-A0A1Y1UWK8-F1
#
_entry.id   AF-A0A1Y1UWK8-F1
#
_cell.length_a   1.000
_cell.length_b   1.000
_cell.length_c   1.000
_cell.angle_alpha   90.00
_cell.angle_beta   90.00
_cell.angle_gamma   90.00
#
_symmetry.space_group_name_H-M   'P 1'
#
loop_
_entity.id
_entity.type
_entity.pdbx_description
1 polymer ?
#
loop_
_entity_poly.entity_id
_entity_poly.type
_entity_poly.pdbx_seq_one_letter_code
_entity_poly.pdbx_strand_id
1 'polypeptide(L)'
;MNIYCSYKPVCDPMCNSGICINDNICDCSKTKFRGKLCDERYQLKRNKIMDNLTFLLCLILISIQIILIIFVFKFRNNKVIKSGSTDFMIIILCGSLLYSFHIILYSFSRTQLSCYLISIFKYIGFSLVYGSILVKTYRIYKM
;
A
#
# COMPACT_ATOMS: atom_id res chain seq x y z
N MET A 1 30.51 2.93 59.66
CA MET A 1 29.47 3.74 58.99
C MET A 1 29.62 3.48 57.50
N ASN A 2 28.86 2.52 56.94
CA ASN A 2 28.97 2.14 55.53
C ASN A 2 28.20 3.14 54.67
N ILE A 3 28.93 4.02 53.99
CA ILE A 3 28.38 4.92 52.99
C ILE A 3 28.21 4.11 51.71
N TYR A 4 27.01 3.59 51.47
CA TYR A 4 26.64 3.11 50.14
C TYR A 4 26.44 4.33 49.25
N CYS A 5 27.39 4.62 48.36
CA CYS A 5 27.16 5.55 47.27
C CYS A 5 26.07 4.95 46.37
N SER A 6 24.83 5.42 46.50
CA SER A 6 23.77 5.09 45.56
C SER A 6 24.13 5.66 44.20
N TYR A 7 24.69 4.82 43.34
CA TYR A 7 24.96 5.15 41.95
C TYR A 7 23.65 5.53 41.25
N LYS A 8 23.59 6.76 40.71
CA LYS A 8 22.49 7.23 39.88
C LYS A 8 23.00 7.32 38.44
N PRO A 9 22.44 6.54 37.51
CA PRO A 9 22.88 6.57 36.12
C PRO A 9 22.49 7.89 35.44
N VAL A 10 23.35 8.40 34.57
CA VAL A 10 23.14 9.65 33.81
C VAL A 10 23.17 9.35 32.31
N CYS A 11 22.13 9.78 31.60
CA CYS A 11 22.05 9.66 30.14
C CYS A 11 22.08 11.06 29.51
N ASP A 12 23.08 11.33 28.67
CA ASP A 12 23.20 12.54 27.86
C ASP A 12 23.48 12.16 26.39
N PRO A 13 22.51 12.33 25.47
CA PRO A 13 21.19 12.92 25.67
C PRO A 13 20.22 12.00 26.45
N MET A 14 19.18 12.60 27.03
CA MET A 14 18.15 11.87 27.77
C MET A 14 17.41 10.85 26.90
N CYS A 15 17.05 9.70 27.48
CA CYS A 15 16.18 8.72 26.86
C CYS A 15 14.82 9.35 26.55
N ASN A 16 14.31 9.16 25.33
CA ASN A 16 13.11 9.85 24.87
C ASN A 16 11.83 9.23 25.45
N SER A 17 11.65 7.91 25.27
CA SER A 17 10.49 7.17 25.78
C SER A 17 10.83 6.11 26.83
N GLY A 18 12.10 5.89 27.14
CA GLY A 18 12.60 4.80 28.01
C GLY A 18 13.23 5.26 29.33
N ILE A 19 13.78 4.32 30.10
CA ILE A 19 14.39 4.56 31.42
C ILE A 19 15.91 4.45 31.31
N CYS A 20 16.66 5.40 31.86
CA CYS A 20 18.12 5.30 31.95
C CYS A 20 18.49 4.27 33.04
N ILE A 21 19.08 3.15 32.63
CA ILE A 21 19.47 2.05 33.55
C ILE A 21 20.96 2.09 33.89
N ASN A 22 21.77 2.69 33.03
CA ASN A 22 23.21 2.86 33.19
C ASN A 22 23.66 4.08 32.40
N ASP A 23 24.90 4.55 32.60
CA ASP A 23 25.39 5.74 31.89
C ASP A 23 25.27 5.57 30.37
N ASN A 24 24.48 6.46 29.74
CA ASN A 24 24.12 6.45 28.32
C ASN A 24 23.49 5.15 27.79
N ILE A 25 22.86 4.36 28.67
CA ILE A 25 22.12 3.14 28.30
C ILE A 25 20.66 3.28 28.71
N CYS A 26 19.80 3.34 27.70
CA CYS A 26 18.35 3.39 27.85
C CYS A 26 17.73 1.99 27.76
N ASP A 27 16.88 1.65 28.73
CA ASP A 27 15.97 0.51 28.64
C ASP A 27 14.67 0.92 27.96
N CYS A 28 14.47 0.39 26.76
CA CYS A 28 13.26 0.60 25.96
C CYS A 28 12.24 -0.54 26.11
N SER A 29 12.50 -1.57 26.93
CA SER A 29 11.71 -2.82 26.98
C SER A 29 10.26 -2.61 27.40
N LYS A 30 9.97 -1.55 28.17
CA LYS A 30 8.61 -1.17 28.59
C LYS A 30 7.91 -0.23 27.60
N THR A 31 8.53 0.05 26.46
CA THR A 31 8.09 1.08 25.51
C THR A 31 7.79 0.47 24.15
N LYS A 32 7.07 1.22 23.29
CA LYS A 32 6.81 0.82 21.89
C LYS A 32 7.95 1.19 20.94
N PHE A 33 9.09 1.61 21.47
CA PHE A 33 10.22 2.13 20.70
C PHE A 33 11.48 1.29 20.95
N ARG A 34 12.41 1.36 20.00
CA ARG A 34 13.74 0.77 20.01
C ARG A 34 14.74 1.90 19.67
N GLY A 35 16.01 1.57 19.53
CA GLY A 35 17.08 2.52 19.28
C GLY A 35 17.84 2.84 20.55
N LYS A 36 18.95 3.56 20.43
CA LYS A 36 19.78 3.93 21.58
C LYS A 36 19.06 4.86 22.55
N LEU A 37 18.11 5.65 22.05
CA LEU A 37 17.35 6.66 22.80
C LEU A 37 15.85 6.33 22.92
N CYS A 38 15.44 5.12 22.51
CA CYS A 38 14.03 4.70 22.48
C CYS A 38 13.15 5.64 21.62
N ASP A 39 13.63 5.97 20.43
CA ASP A 39 13.03 6.89 19.47
C ASP A 39 12.60 6.21 18.15
N GLU A 40 13.17 5.05 17.84
CA GLU A 40 12.83 4.29 16.63
C GLU A 40 11.59 3.41 16.86
N ARG A 41 10.66 3.34 15.91
CA ARG A 41 9.52 2.41 16.02
C ARG A 41 9.91 1.00 15.58
N TYR A 42 9.30 -0.02 16.19
CA TYR A 42 9.46 -1.40 15.71
C TYR A 42 9.00 -1.54 14.26
N GLN A 43 9.85 -2.14 13.42
CA GLN A 43 9.49 -2.56 12.07
C GLN A 43 8.38 -3.62 12.16
N LEU A 44 7.24 -3.36 11.51
CA LEU A 44 6.12 -4.29 11.49
C LEU A 44 6.55 -5.61 10.84
N LYS A 45 6.40 -6.73 11.57
CA LYS A 45 6.69 -8.06 11.03
C LYS A 45 5.67 -8.40 9.94
N ARG A 46 6.14 -8.54 8.72
CA ARG A 46 5.31 -8.83 7.55
C ARG A 46 4.61 -10.18 7.70
N ASN A 47 3.28 -10.19 7.68
CA ASN A 47 2.50 -11.41 7.76
C ASN A 47 2.30 -12.03 6.37
N LYS A 48 3.09 -13.07 6.07
CA LYS A 48 3.04 -13.77 4.77
C LYS A 48 1.66 -14.32 4.42
N ILE A 49 0.81 -14.60 5.42
CA ILE A 49 -0.55 -15.09 5.21
C ILE A 49 -1.39 -14.03 4.50
N MET A 50 -1.30 -12.77 4.94
CA MET A 50 -2.05 -11.65 4.33
C MET A 50 -1.58 -11.38 2.91
N ASP A 51 -0.27 -11.44 2.67
CA ASP A 51 0.29 -11.27 1.33
C ASP A 51 -0.19 -12.36 0.36
N ASN A 52 -0.19 -13.62 0.81
CA ASN A 52 -0.62 -14.74 -0.03
C ASN A 52 -2.11 -14.70 -0.35
N LEU A 53 -2.95 -14.38 0.65
CA LEU A 53 -4.38 -14.18 0.44
C LEU A 53 -4.67 -13.04 -0.53
N THR A 54 -3.97 -11.91 -0.36
CA THR A 54 -4.08 -10.75 -1.26
C THR A 54 -3.68 -11.11 -2.70
N PHE A 55 -2.61 -11.90 -2.86
CA PHE A 55 -2.14 -12.34 -4.16
C PHE A 55 -3.16 -13.25 -4.87
N LEU A 56 -3.72 -14.24 -4.17
CA LEU A 56 -4.76 -15.13 -4.73
C LEU A 56 -6.00 -14.35 -5.18
N LEU A 57 -6.47 -13.40 -4.37
CA LEU A 57 -7.60 -12.55 -4.73
C LEU A 57 -7.30 -11.71 -5.99
N CYS A 58 -6.09 -11.18 -6.11
CA CYS A 58 -5.69 -10.41 -7.30
C CYS A 58 -5.67 -11.26 -8.56
N LEU A 59 -5.20 -12.51 -8.50
CA LEU A 59 -5.21 -13.41 -9.66
C LEU A 59 -6.62 -13.70 -10.17
N ILE A 60 -7.57 -13.91 -9.25
CA ILE A 60 -8.98 -14.12 -9.59
C ILE A 60 -9.55 -12.85 -10.25
N LEU A 61 -9.29 -11.68 -9.67
CA LEU A 61 -9.76 -10.40 -10.21
C LEU A 61 -9.20 -10.10 -11.60
N ILE A 62 -7.91 -10.34 -11.83
CA ILE A 62 -7.29 -10.16 -13.15
C ILE A 62 -7.93 -11.10 -14.17
N SER A 63 -8.18 -12.36 -13.80
CA SER A 63 -8.84 -13.33 -14.66
C SER A 63 -10.23 -12.86 -15.09
N ILE A 64 -11.03 -12.37 -14.13
CA ILE A 64 -12.36 -11.80 -14.41
C ILE A 64 -12.24 -10.57 -15.31
N GLN A 65 -11.29 -9.67 -15.06
CA GLN A 65 -11.09 -8.48 -15.87
C GLN A 65 -10.71 -8.82 -17.33
N ILE A 66 -9.86 -9.82 -17.54
CA ILE A 66 -9.50 -10.29 -18.89
C ILE A 66 -10.74 -10.83 -19.61
N ILE A 67 -11.55 -11.64 -18.93
CA ILE A 67 -12.80 -12.18 -19.49
C ILE A 67 -13.75 -11.03 -19.87
N LEU A 68 -13.89 -10.02 -19.01
CA LEU A 68 -14.72 -8.84 -19.29
C LEU A 68 -14.20 -8.04 -20.49
N ILE A 69 -12.88 -7.86 -20.62
CA ILE A 69 -12.30 -7.18 -21.79
C ILE A 69 -12.63 -7.95 -23.07
N ILE A 70 -12.44 -9.27 -23.08
CA ILE A 70 -12.77 -10.13 -24.23
C ILE A 70 -14.26 -10.03 -24.56
N PHE A 71 -15.12 -10.07 -23.54
CA PHE A 71 -16.57 -9.95 -23.68
C PHE A 71 -16.95 -8.60 -24.31
N VAL A 72 -16.44 -7.49 -23.77
CA VAL A 72 -16.67 -6.14 -24.29
C VAL A 72 -16.19 -6.02 -25.74
N PHE A 73 -15.04 -6.60 -26.07
CA PHE A 73 -14.51 -6.56 -27.43
C PHE A 73 -15.36 -7.36 -28.41
N LYS A 74 -15.79 -8.57 -28.03
CA LYS A 74 -16.63 -9.45 -28.86
C LYS A 74 -18.03 -8.86 -29.08
N PHE A 75 -18.62 -8.26 -28.06
CA PHE A 75 -19.98 -7.72 -28.11
C PHE A 75 -20.03 -6.21 -28.39
N ARG A 76 -18.91 -5.59 -28.81
CA ARG A 76 -18.81 -4.14 -29.12
C ARG A 76 -19.87 -3.66 -30.12
N ASN A 77 -20.28 -4.54 -31.04
CA ASN A 77 -21.28 -4.23 -32.07
C ASN A 77 -22.73 -4.31 -31.60
N ASN A 78 -23.00 -4.87 -30.41
CA ASN A 78 -24.36 -4.89 -29.87
C ASN A 78 -24.81 -3.50 -29.46
N LYS A 79 -26.05 -3.12 -29.82
CA LYS A 79 -26.62 -1.79 -29.54
C LYS A 79 -26.55 -1.42 -28.05
N VAL A 80 -26.74 -2.40 -27.16
CA VAL A 80 -26.66 -2.21 -25.69
C VAL A 80 -25.26 -1.76 -25.26
N ILE A 81 -24.21 -2.47 -25.68
CA ILE A 81 -22.83 -2.18 -25.28
C ILE A 81 -22.33 -0.91 -25.99
N LYS A 82 -22.70 -0.73 -27.26
CA LYS A 82 -22.38 0.46 -28.03
C LYS A 82 -22.97 1.74 -27.42
N SER A 83 -24.17 1.67 -26.83
CA SER A 83 -24.81 2.78 -26.12
C SER A 83 -24.03 3.19 -24.86
N GLY A 84 -23.42 2.23 -24.16
CA GLY A 84 -22.68 2.45 -22.91
C GLY A 84 -21.32 3.15 -23.04
N SER A 85 -20.93 3.59 -24.24
CA SER A 85 -19.61 4.12 -24.60
C SER A 85 -18.48 3.12 -24.34
N THR A 86 -18.26 2.23 -25.30
CA THR A 86 -17.27 1.13 -25.24
C THR A 86 -15.87 1.59 -24.86
N ASP A 87 -15.46 2.78 -25.29
CA ASP A 87 -14.09 3.26 -25.11
C ASP A 87 -13.82 3.59 -23.63
N PHE A 88 -14.78 4.20 -22.92
CA PHE A 88 -14.65 4.44 -21.47
C PHE A 88 -14.64 3.14 -20.67
N MET A 89 -15.43 2.14 -21.08
CA MET A 89 -15.40 0.82 -20.43
C MET A 89 -14.02 0.17 -20.54
N ILE A 90 -13.39 0.22 -21.73
CA ILE A 90 -12.05 -0.34 -21.94
C ILE A 90 -11.01 0.40 -21.11
N ILE A 91 -11.07 1.73 -21.03
CA ILE A 91 -10.14 2.54 -20.23
C ILE A 91 -10.26 2.20 -18.73
N ILE A 92 -11.48 2.07 -18.21
CA ILE A 92 -11.72 1.68 -16.80
C ILE A 92 -11.16 0.28 -16.52
N LEU A 93 -11.38 -0.67 -17.42
CA LEU A 93 -10.84 -2.03 -17.30
C LEU A 93 -9.30 -2.03 -17.34
N CYS A 94 -8.69 -1.23 -18.22
CA CYS A 94 -7.25 -1.07 -18.31
C CYS A 94 -6.65 -0.46 -17.04
N GLY A 95 -7.26 0.61 -16.51
CA GLY A 95 -6.85 1.24 -15.24
C GLY A 95 -6.95 0.26 -14.06
N SER A 96 -7.98 -0.59 -14.07
CA SER A 96 -8.18 -1.62 -13.04
C SER A 96 -7.10 -2.71 -13.10
N LEU A 97 -6.67 -3.12 -14.29
CA LEU A 97 -5.56 -4.07 -14.47
C LEU A 97 -4.24 -3.51 -13.95
N LEU A 98 -3.93 -2.24 -14.26
CA LEU A 98 -2.74 -1.57 -13.75
C LEU A 98 -2.74 -1.47 -12.22
N TYR A 99 -3.91 -1.23 -11.63
CA TYR A 99 -4.07 -1.23 -10.17
C TYR A 99 -3.86 -2.62 -9.55
N SER A 100 -4.38 -3.67 -10.18
CA SER A 100 -4.10 -5.06 -9.76
C SER A 100 -2.61 -5.41 -9.87
N PHE A 101 -1.91 -4.91 -10.89
CA PHE A 101 -0.47 -5.10 -11.05
C PHE A 101 0.33 -4.42 -9.93
N HIS A 102 -0.06 -3.20 -9.51
CA HIS A 102 0.51 -2.53 -8.34
C HIS A 102 0.43 -3.40 -7.07
N ILE A 103 -0.70 -4.06 -6.83
CA ILE A 103 -0.88 -4.91 -5.64
C ILE A 103 0.05 -6.14 -5.69
N ILE A 104 0.22 -6.73 -6.88
CA ILE A 104 1.16 -7.84 -7.07
C ILE A 104 2.59 -7.37 -6.78
N LEU A 105 3.03 -6.26 -7.35
CA LEU A 105 4.37 -5.70 -7.09
C LEU A 105 4.59 -5.38 -5.60
N TYR A 106 3.54 -4.90 -4.92
CA TYR A 106 3.57 -4.66 -3.48
C TYR A 106 3.80 -5.94 -2.67
N SER A 107 3.32 -7.08 -3.17
CA SER A 107 3.49 -8.41 -2.55
C SER A 107 4.91 -8.95 -2.68
N PHE A 108 5.66 -8.59 -3.73
CA PHE A 108 7.06 -9.02 -3.92
C PHE A 108 8.06 -8.27 -3.02
N SER A 109 9.33 -8.65 -3.10
CA SER A 109 10.41 -8.03 -2.33
C SER A 109 10.59 -6.55 -2.71
N ARG A 110 10.90 -5.72 -1.70
CA ARG A 110 11.10 -4.28 -1.89
C ARG A 110 12.52 -4.03 -2.40
N THR A 111 12.64 -3.84 -3.71
CA THR A 111 13.82 -3.21 -4.31
C THR A 111 13.56 -1.72 -4.53
N GLN A 112 14.60 -0.92 -4.75
CA GLN A 112 14.45 0.51 -5.08
C GLN A 112 13.55 0.69 -6.32
N LEU A 113 13.77 -0.11 -7.37
CA LEU A 113 12.96 -0.08 -8.58
C LEU A 113 11.48 -0.40 -8.32
N SER A 114 11.20 -1.46 -7.53
CA SER A 114 9.83 -1.83 -7.18
C SER A 114 9.11 -0.69 -6.45
N CYS A 115 9.80 0.10 -5.61
CA CYS A 115 9.19 1.23 -4.90
C CYS A 115 8.68 2.32 -5.86
N TYR A 116 9.47 2.68 -6.87
CA TYR A 116 9.07 3.64 -7.89
C TYR A 116 7.90 3.11 -8.74
N LEU A 117 8.00 1.87 -9.22
CA LEU A 117 6.95 1.25 -10.03
C LEU A 117 5.62 1.18 -9.29
N ILE A 118 5.64 0.78 -8.01
CA ILE A 118 4.44 0.74 -7.16
C ILE A 118 3.75 2.10 -7.13
N SER A 119 4.51 3.18 -6.93
CA SER A 119 3.94 4.53 -6.91
C SER A 119 3.32 4.91 -8.24
N ILE A 120 4.02 4.66 -9.35
CA ILE A 120 3.56 4.97 -10.72
C ILE A 120 2.25 4.23 -11.03
N PHE A 121 2.23 2.91 -10.87
CA PHE A 121 1.05 2.10 -11.18
C PHE A 121 -0.15 2.44 -10.29
N LYS A 122 0.08 2.79 -9.02
CA LYS A 122 -0.98 3.21 -8.10
C LYS A 122 -1.69 4.47 -8.60
N TYR A 123 -0.95 5.52 -8.90
CA TYR A 123 -1.55 6.80 -9.30
C TYR A 123 -2.15 6.75 -10.70
N ILE A 124 -1.47 6.11 -11.66
CA ILE A 124 -1.98 5.96 -13.02
C ILE A 124 -3.26 5.11 -13.04
N GLY A 125 -3.25 3.95 -12.37
CA GLY A 125 -4.43 3.08 -12.28
C GLY A 125 -5.62 3.80 -11.63
N PHE A 126 -5.39 4.48 -10.50
CA PHE A 126 -6.42 5.26 -9.83
C PHE A 126 -6.99 6.37 -10.73
N SER A 127 -6.12 7.16 -11.37
CA SER A 127 -6.53 8.26 -12.23
C SER A 127 -7.34 7.78 -13.44
N LEU A 128 -6.97 6.66 -14.05
CA LEU A 128 -7.69 6.12 -15.22
C LEU A 128 -9.09 5.62 -14.83
N VAL A 129 -9.24 4.95 -13.69
CA VAL A 129 -10.54 4.45 -13.23
C VAL A 129 -11.46 5.60 -12.82
N TYR A 130 -11.05 6.40 -11.83
CA TYR A 130 -11.91 7.46 -11.30
C TYR A 130 -12.07 8.61 -12.29
N GLY A 131 -11.03 8.97 -13.04
CA GLY A 131 -11.11 9.98 -14.09
C GLY A 131 -12.13 9.61 -15.17
N SER A 132 -12.11 8.36 -15.65
CA SER A 132 -13.07 7.91 -16.67
C SER A 132 -14.51 7.86 -16.15
N ILE A 133 -14.70 7.46 -14.89
CA ILE A 133 -16.03 7.47 -14.26
C ILE A 133 -16.54 8.91 -14.15
N LEU A 134 -15.72 9.85 -13.69
CA LEU A 134 -16.08 11.26 -13.56
C LEU A 134 -16.45 11.88 -14.91
N VAL A 135 -15.67 11.62 -15.96
CA VAL A 135 -16.00 12.13 -17.32
C VAL A 135 -17.32 11.53 -17.81
N LYS A 136 -17.57 10.25 -17.54
CA LYS A 136 -18.81 9.58 -17.93
C LYS A 136 -20.03 10.16 -17.19
N THR A 137 -19.94 10.34 -15.87
CA THR A 137 -21.04 10.93 -15.08
C THR A 137 -21.27 12.39 -15.45
N TYR A 138 -20.21 13.16 -15.68
CA TYR A 138 -20.31 14.54 -16.13
C TYR A 138 -21.01 14.67 -17.50
N ARG A 139 -20.70 13.77 -18.44
CA ARG A 139 -21.39 13.73 -19.74
C ARG A 139 -22.89 13.46 -19.60
N ILE A 140 -23.28 12.56 -18.69
CA ILE A 140 -24.69 12.25 -18.41
C ILE A 140 -25.38 13.45 -17.76
N TYR A 141 -24.72 14.14 -16.82
CA TYR A 141 -25.28 15.32 -16.16
C TYR A 141 -25.46 16.51 -17.11
N LYS A 142 -24.59 16.63 -18.12
CA LYS A 142 -24.67 17.71 -19.13
C LYS A 142 -25.71 17.45 -20.22
N MET A 143 -26.16 16.21 -20.39
CA MET A 143 -27.24 15.83 -21.32
C MET A 143 -28.59 16.18 -20.72
#